data_AF-A0A662N002-F1
#
_entry.id   AF-A0A662N002-F1
#
_cell.length_a   1.000
_cell.length_b   1.000
_cell.length_c   1.000
_cell.angle_alpha   90.00
_cell.angle_beta   90.00
_cell.angle_gamma   90.00
#
_symmetry.space_group_name_H-M   'P 1'
#
loop_
_entity.id
_entity.type
_entity.pdbx_description
1 polymer ?
#
loop_
_entity_poly.entity_id
_entity_poly.type
_entity_poly.pdbx_seq_one_letter_code
_entity_poly.pdbx_strand_id
1 'polypeptide(L)'
;MLASRSVVIEFNTSVDSKIILSKIYKHYLILLADILIRGFNKKMDNAFITADLLLRGSLKNELKFYYIEKDRIIQRTNNSYYIKISANKLSQLEDTLKKLNKMGLAVEDSLVCKLFLSNKNKPTLVLYGRKRTIAGKDFWFFKVRKKDYEKYKDKKFIILIESLDGRVQKISRIITHFKREFKKVSKNSKMEISIEELKRLPQQPQKTGFFDDVLKRAGEYIELYLKMRMRRSRKNTNNTRTAVKQEPAQASAPASQALVEEKRQEVKNKVEQEKEEQVDKKYYEDLRRKLNEYIDWLTVKRLKEYNITHIKTFEEFKQAVDNNELVEGAEKLIKDIPMTRMHIRKFIDFLEEKGYKINRDSIFEFFNELENNQLTRDTIARYKSHLKYFVKWLGDYECFKYISDYEVVSARKGNKGQGYLYTPKQIENILKQITEHPELTEKEKEELIGLISLMYVTGLRFSEAMRLQVRDFDFENRIGIVRSSKSKKSSARPIFFTEQVRDYLVALIKKYNKKDDDLLFDRNIRFFSQPHKVRVTEFLKKLGIELK
;
A
#
# COMPACT_ATOMS: atom_id res chain seq x y z
N MET A 1 -35.50 -52.88 -33.12
CA MET A 1 -34.17 -52.84 -32.50
C MET A 1 -33.73 -51.38 -32.43
N LEU A 2 -33.43 -50.72 -31.32
CA LEU A 2 -33.52 -50.95 -29.88
C LEU A 2 -33.72 -49.55 -29.29
N ALA A 3 -34.66 -49.43 -28.35
CA ALA A 3 -35.20 -48.18 -27.84
C ALA A 3 -34.25 -47.43 -26.89
N SER A 4 -34.42 -46.11 -26.89
CA SER A 4 -33.95 -45.15 -25.90
C SER A 4 -34.27 -45.57 -24.47
N ARG A 5 -33.25 -45.70 -23.62
CA ARG A 5 -33.39 -45.78 -22.15
C ARG A 5 -32.83 -44.51 -21.52
N SER A 6 -33.72 -43.63 -21.10
CA SER A 6 -33.46 -42.57 -20.14
C SER A 6 -33.31 -43.21 -18.76
N VAL A 7 -32.15 -43.11 -18.12
CA VAL A 7 -31.99 -43.45 -16.71
C VAL A 7 -32.26 -42.18 -15.90
N VAL A 8 -33.43 -42.11 -15.27
CA VAL A 8 -33.73 -41.12 -14.23
C VAL A 8 -33.21 -41.71 -12.91
N ILE A 9 -32.21 -41.05 -12.31
CA ILE A 9 -31.76 -41.37 -10.95
C ILE A 9 -32.37 -40.33 -10.03
N GLU A 10 -33.42 -40.70 -9.30
CA GLU A 10 -33.94 -39.93 -8.17
C GLU A 10 -33.10 -40.25 -6.93
N PHE A 11 -32.45 -39.23 -6.35
CA PHE A 11 -31.78 -39.35 -5.07
C PHE A 11 -32.74 -38.92 -3.95
N ASN A 12 -33.20 -39.89 -3.17
CA ASN A 12 -33.90 -39.63 -1.91
C ASN A 12 -32.85 -39.31 -0.83
N THR A 13 -32.75 -38.06 -0.41
CA THR A 13 -31.61 -37.57 0.36
C THR A 13 -31.74 -37.84 1.86
N SER A 14 -31.07 -38.89 2.35
CA SER A 14 -30.71 -39.03 3.77
C SER A 14 -29.42 -38.26 4.10
N VAL A 15 -29.20 -37.98 5.39
CA VAL A 15 -28.11 -37.12 5.92
C VAL A 15 -26.70 -37.58 5.49
N ASP A 16 -26.49 -38.86 5.18
CA ASP A 16 -25.20 -39.42 4.77
C ASP A 16 -24.75 -39.01 3.36
N SER A 17 -25.69 -38.67 2.47
CA SER A 17 -25.38 -38.20 1.12
C SER A 17 -24.67 -36.83 1.10
N LYS A 18 -24.81 -36.02 2.15
CA LYS A 18 -24.12 -34.71 2.27
C LYS A 18 -22.64 -34.82 2.61
N ILE A 19 -22.25 -35.85 3.37
CA ILE A 19 -20.84 -36.13 3.70
C ILE A 19 -20.12 -36.69 2.46
N ILE A 20 -20.81 -37.53 1.70
CA ILE A 20 -20.31 -38.07 0.43
C ILE A 20 -20.12 -36.94 -0.60
N LEU A 21 -21.09 -36.03 -0.73
CA LEU A 21 -20.98 -34.85 -1.61
C LEU A 21 -19.81 -33.93 -1.25
N SER A 22 -19.51 -33.72 0.04
CA SER A 22 -18.36 -32.95 0.52
C SER A 22 -17.01 -33.60 0.15
N LYS A 23 -16.90 -34.93 0.29
CA LYS A 23 -15.70 -35.68 -0.11
C LYS A 23 -15.51 -35.71 -1.63
N ILE A 24 -16.60 -35.84 -2.39
CA ILE A 24 -16.63 -35.71 -3.85
C ILE A 24 -16.18 -34.30 -4.25
N TYR A 25 -16.65 -33.24 -3.57
CA TYR A 25 -16.26 -31.86 -3.86
C TYR A 25 -14.76 -31.59 -3.66
N LYS A 26 -14.17 -32.19 -2.61
CA LYS A 26 -12.73 -32.07 -2.34
C LYS A 26 -11.89 -32.79 -3.40
N HIS A 27 -12.31 -33.98 -3.82
CA HIS A 27 -11.66 -34.72 -4.92
C HIS A 27 -11.84 -34.01 -6.26
N TYR A 28 -12.99 -33.39 -6.50
CA TYR A 28 -13.27 -32.61 -7.71
C TYR A 28 -12.40 -31.35 -7.81
N LEU A 29 -12.11 -30.68 -6.68
CA LEU A 29 -11.19 -29.54 -6.62
C LEU A 29 -9.72 -29.94 -6.85
N ILE A 30 -9.32 -31.12 -6.39
CA ILE A 30 -7.99 -31.69 -6.65
C ILE A 30 -7.85 -32.07 -8.13
N LEU A 31 -8.89 -32.70 -8.70
CA LEU A 31 -8.96 -33.03 -10.13
C LEU A 31 -8.92 -31.76 -11.00
N LEU A 32 -9.62 -30.69 -10.59
CA LEU A 32 -9.56 -29.38 -11.24
C LEU A 32 -8.16 -28.76 -11.18
N ALA A 33 -7.45 -28.89 -10.06
CA ALA A 33 -6.08 -28.41 -9.92
C ALA A 33 -5.09 -29.19 -10.80
N ASP A 34 -5.25 -30.52 -10.90
CA ASP A 34 -4.41 -31.38 -11.73
C ASP A 34 -4.69 -31.20 -13.24
N ILE A 35 -5.94 -30.97 -13.62
CA ILE A 35 -6.35 -30.60 -14.99
C ILE A 35 -5.84 -29.19 -15.36
N LEU A 36 -5.82 -28.25 -14.41
CA LEU A 36 -5.23 -26.92 -14.62
C LEU A 36 -3.71 -26.96 -14.82
N ILE A 37 -3.03 -27.98 -14.30
CA ILE A 37 -1.59 -28.21 -14.51
C ILE A 37 -1.32 -28.87 -15.88
N ARG A 38 -2.29 -29.61 -16.46
CA ARG A 38 -2.06 -30.48 -17.64
C ARG A 38 -2.67 -30.04 -18.98
N GLY A 39 -3.22 -28.81 -19.07
CA GLY A 39 -3.55 -28.20 -20.38
C GLY A 39 -5.01 -28.33 -20.83
N PHE A 40 -5.45 -27.34 -21.62
CA PHE A 40 -6.84 -26.90 -21.80
C PHE A 40 -7.68 -27.74 -22.78
N ASN A 41 -8.96 -27.99 -22.45
CA ASN A 41 -9.93 -28.58 -23.39
C ASN A 41 -11.38 -28.05 -23.19
N LYS A 42 -12.18 -28.06 -24.28
CA LYS A 42 -13.53 -27.45 -24.44
C LYS A 42 -14.61 -27.88 -23.42
N LYS A 43 -14.40 -28.96 -22.65
CA LYS A 43 -15.35 -29.43 -21.62
C LYS A 43 -15.47 -28.50 -20.40
N MET A 44 -14.58 -27.50 -20.25
CA MET A 44 -14.64 -26.52 -19.17
C MET A 44 -15.82 -25.54 -19.27
N ASP A 45 -16.31 -25.22 -20.47
CA ASP A 45 -17.37 -24.21 -20.65
C ASP A 45 -18.65 -24.59 -19.90
N ASN A 46 -19.07 -25.86 -20.02
CA ASN A 46 -20.29 -26.34 -19.36
C ASN A 46 -20.13 -26.50 -17.85
N ALA A 47 -18.96 -26.95 -17.36
CA ALA A 47 -18.73 -27.11 -15.92
C ALA A 47 -18.70 -25.76 -15.17
N PHE A 48 -18.07 -24.73 -15.77
CA PHE A 48 -18.03 -23.39 -15.18
C PHE A 48 -19.38 -22.66 -15.28
N ILE A 49 -20.10 -22.82 -16.40
CA ILE A 49 -21.45 -22.25 -16.56
C ILE A 49 -22.42 -22.93 -15.59
N THR A 50 -22.38 -24.25 -15.43
CA THR A 50 -23.24 -24.98 -14.49
C THR A 50 -22.91 -24.66 -13.03
N ALA A 51 -21.64 -24.50 -12.65
CA ALA A 51 -21.28 -24.05 -11.30
C ALA A 51 -21.71 -22.59 -11.02
N ASP A 52 -21.54 -21.68 -11.99
CA ASP A 52 -22.01 -20.28 -11.90
C ASP A 52 -23.55 -20.21 -11.86
N LEU A 53 -24.25 -21.07 -12.60
CA LEU A 53 -25.72 -21.18 -12.58
C LEU A 53 -26.27 -21.83 -11.31
N LEU A 54 -25.61 -22.86 -10.76
CA LEU A 54 -25.98 -23.47 -9.49
C LEU A 54 -25.72 -22.51 -8.32
N LEU A 55 -24.58 -21.82 -8.31
CA LEU A 55 -24.29 -20.78 -7.32
C LEU A 55 -25.26 -19.60 -7.45
N ARG A 56 -25.53 -19.10 -8.66
CA ARG A 56 -26.47 -17.99 -8.85
C ARG A 56 -27.91 -18.39 -8.61
N GLY A 57 -28.34 -19.58 -8.98
CA GLY A 57 -29.70 -20.09 -8.78
C GLY A 57 -30.00 -20.33 -7.31
N SER A 58 -29.06 -20.96 -6.58
CA SER A 58 -29.18 -21.17 -5.14
C SER A 58 -29.07 -19.87 -4.33
N LEU A 59 -28.22 -18.91 -4.73
CA LEU A 59 -28.08 -17.64 -4.01
C LEU A 59 -29.12 -16.59 -4.39
N LYS A 60 -29.61 -16.53 -5.64
CA LYS A 60 -30.65 -15.56 -6.04
C LYS A 60 -31.96 -15.78 -5.30
N ASN A 61 -32.33 -17.03 -5.05
CA ASN A 61 -33.59 -17.37 -4.40
C ASN A 61 -33.54 -17.12 -2.87
N GLU A 62 -32.36 -16.90 -2.30
CA GLU A 62 -32.20 -16.56 -0.87
C GLU A 62 -31.90 -15.07 -0.61
N LEU A 63 -31.70 -14.25 -1.65
CA LEU A 63 -31.50 -12.80 -1.52
C LEU A 63 -32.83 -12.09 -1.25
N LYS A 64 -33.14 -11.89 0.03
CA LYS A 64 -34.31 -11.13 0.48
C LYS A 64 -34.03 -9.63 0.54
N PHE A 65 -34.99 -8.83 0.07
CA PHE A 65 -34.98 -7.37 0.20
C PHE A 65 -35.56 -6.99 1.56
N TYR A 66 -34.82 -6.23 2.36
CA TYR A 66 -35.30 -5.72 3.64
C TYR A 66 -35.46 -4.20 3.55
N TYR A 67 -36.69 -3.74 3.74
CA TYR A 67 -36.98 -2.33 3.98
C TYR A 67 -36.76 -2.04 5.46
N ILE A 68 -35.82 -1.15 5.75
CA ILE A 68 -35.61 -0.67 7.10
C ILE A 68 -36.12 0.76 7.14
N GLU A 69 -37.33 0.92 7.68
CA GLU A 69 -37.83 2.25 8.03
C GLU A 69 -37.00 2.85 9.15
N LYS A 70 -37.06 4.19 9.20
CA LYS A 70 -36.13 5.15 9.77
C LYS A 70 -35.91 4.98 11.29
N ASP A 71 -35.29 3.88 11.71
CA ASP A 71 -35.03 3.61 13.13
C ASP A 71 -33.56 3.83 13.52
N ARG A 72 -33.42 4.90 14.31
CA ARG A 72 -32.41 5.22 15.34
C ARG A 72 -30.93 5.03 14.98
N ILE A 73 -30.34 6.13 14.51
CA ILE A 73 -28.90 6.42 14.61
C ILE A 73 -28.56 6.67 16.06
N ILE A 74 -27.49 6.04 16.56
CA ILE A 74 -27.28 5.95 18.01
C ILE A 74 -26.01 6.64 18.47
N GLN A 75 -25.05 6.84 17.56
CA GLN A 75 -23.78 7.45 17.96
C GLN A 75 -23.15 8.24 16.82
N ARG A 76 -22.83 9.50 17.15
CA ARG A 76 -22.07 10.43 16.30
C ARG A 76 -20.63 10.45 16.80
N THR A 77 -19.68 10.16 15.92
CA THR A 77 -18.28 10.55 16.12
C THR A 77 -17.97 11.75 15.23
N ASN A 78 -16.82 12.39 15.43
CA ASN A 78 -16.44 13.57 14.64
C ASN A 78 -16.52 13.32 13.11
N ASN A 79 -16.31 12.08 12.66
CA ASN A 79 -16.24 11.72 11.24
C ASN A 79 -17.19 10.58 10.78
N SER A 80 -18.02 9.99 11.65
CA SER A 80 -18.89 8.86 11.28
C SER A 80 -20.18 8.80 12.08
N TYR A 81 -21.20 8.17 11.50
CA TYR A 81 -22.45 7.78 12.15
C TYR A 81 -22.53 6.26 12.23
N TYR A 82 -23.16 5.75 13.29
CA TYR A 82 -23.46 4.33 13.43
C TYR A 82 -24.97 4.10 13.33
N ILE A 83 -25.37 3.24 12.40
CA ILE A 83 -26.74 2.74 12.26
C ILE A 83 -26.82 1.46 13.10
N LYS A 84 -27.73 1.42 14.09
CA LYS A 84 -27.97 0.24 14.92
C LYS A 84 -29.25 -0.44 14.46
N ILE A 85 -29.17 -1.74 14.15
CA ILE A 85 -30.32 -2.55 13.77
C ILE A 85 -30.43 -3.70 14.77
N SER A 86 -31.61 -3.93 15.33
CA SER A 86 -31.85 -5.08 16.21
C SER A 86 -31.62 -6.39 15.45
N ALA A 87 -30.89 -7.33 16.06
CA ALA A 87 -30.67 -8.65 15.49
C ALA A 87 -31.97 -9.37 15.16
N ASN A 88 -33.03 -9.17 15.95
CA ASN A 88 -34.33 -9.77 15.71
C ASN A 88 -34.97 -9.30 14.40
N LYS A 89 -34.71 -8.05 13.97
CA LYS A 89 -35.14 -7.54 12.65
C LYS A 89 -34.33 -8.16 11.49
N LEU A 90 -33.24 -8.86 11.80
CA LEU A 90 -32.36 -9.57 10.88
C LEU A 90 -32.32 -11.08 11.15
N SER A 91 -33.26 -11.64 11.93
CA SER A 91 -33.22 -13.05 12.36
C SER A 91 -33.15 -14.04 11.19
N GLN A 92 -33.95 -13.80 10.14
CA GLN A 92 -33.92 -14.60 8.91
C GLN A 92 -32.55 -14.57 8.19
N LEU A 93 -31.85 -13.44 8.30
CA LEU A 93 -30.51 -13.29 7.75
C LEU A 93 -29.49 -14.02 8.63
N GLU A 94 -29.63 -13.96 9.95
CA GLU A 94 -28.79 -14.74 10.88
C GLU A 94 -28.92 -16.24 10.66
N ASP A 95 -30.14 -16.73 10.38
CA ASP A 95 -30.35 -18.14 10.03
C ASP A 95 -29.66 -18.52 8.71
N THR A 96 -29.69 -17.63 7.72
CA THR A 96 -29.00 -17.81 6.45
C THR A 96 -27.47 -17.80 6.64
N LEU A 97 -26.95 -16.90 7.47
CA LEU A 97 -25.53 -16.85 7.83
C LEU A 97 -25.09 -18.09 8.59
N LYS A 98 -25.89 -18.59 9.52
CA LYS A 98 -25.64 -19.85 10.23
C LYS A 98 -25.58 -21.03 9.25
N LYS A 99 -26.47 -21.07 8.26
CA LYS A 99 -26.42 -22.08 7.19
C LYS A 99 -25.14 -21.97 6.36
N LEU A 100 -24.77 -20.75 5.92
CA LEU A 100 -23.54 -20.50 5.17
C LEU A 100 -22.28 -20.80 5.99
N ASN A 101 -22.28 -20.53 7.30
CA ASN A 101 -21.18 -20.86 8.19
C ASN A 101 -21.02 -22.38 8.36
N LYS A 102 -22.13 -23.12 8.51
CA LYS A 102 -22.11 -24.60 8.49
C LYS A 102 -21.54 -25.16 7.18
N MET A 103 -21.62 -24.40 6.08
CA MET A 103 -21.00 -24.75 4.79
C MET A 103 -19.55 -24.26 4.64
N GLY A 104 -18.99 -23.59 5.66
CA GLY A 104 -17.64 -23.01 5.64
C GLY A 104 -17.50 -21.74 4.80
N LEU A 105 -18.61 -21.08 4.47
CA LEU A 105 -18.69 -19.97 3.51
C LEU A 105 -18.87 -18.59 4.19
N ALA A 106 -18.90 -18.51 5.52
CA ALA A 106 -19.04 -17.27 6.28
C ALA A 106 -18.23 -17.32 7.59
N VAL A 107 -18.06 -16.17 8.26
CA VAL A 107 -17.49 -16.05 9.61
C VAL A 107 -18.57 -15.40 10.49
N GLU A 108 -18.80 -15.95 11.68
CA GLU A 108 -19.98 -15.68 12.54
C GLU A 108 -20.19 -14.19 12.93
N ASP A 109 -19.14 -13.36 12.91
CA ASP A 109 -19.19 -12.02 13.53
C ASP A 109 -19.16 -10.83 12.58
N SER A 110 -19.22 -11.05 11.26
CA SER A 110 -19.11 -9.96 10.29
C SER A 110 -20.13 -10.05 9.17
N LEU A 111 -20.83 -8.95 8.94
CA LEU A 111 -21.79 -8.81 7.86
C LEU A 111 -21.36 -7.68 6.93
N VAL A 112 -21.36 -7.95 5.63
CA VAL A 112 -21.20 -6.89 4.63
C VAL A 112 -22.59 -6.58 4.08
N CYS A 113 -23.02 -5.32 4.20
CA CYS A 113 -24.29 -4.86 3.63
C CYS A 113 -24.03 -3.90 2.48
N LYS A 114 -24.69 -4.10 1.35
CA LYS A 114 -24.70 -3.11 0.28
C LYS A 114 -25.96 -2.28 0.40
N LEU A 115 -25.79 -0.99 0.59
CA LEU A 115 -26.91 -0.09 0.81
C LEU A 115 -27.27 0.57 -0.52
N PHE A 116 -28.49 0.31 -0.96
CA PHE A 116 -29.09 0.85 -2.17
C PHE A 116 -30.01 2.02 -1.78
N LEU A 117 -30.05 3.05 -2.62
CA LEU A 117 -30.95 4.18 -2.45
C LEU A 117 -32.07 4.02 -3.48
N SER A 118 -33.32 4.17 -3.05
CA SER A 118 -34.50 3.52 -3.63
C SER A 118 -34.85 3.81 -5.10
N ASN A 119 -34.05 4.55 -5.87
CA ASN A 119 -34.34 4.88 -7.27
C ASN A 119 -33.28 4.39 -8.28
N LYS A 120 -32.20 3.72 -7.88
CA LYS A 120 -31.19 3.19 -8.84
C LYS A 120 -30.66 1.83 -8.40
N ASN A 121 -30.74 0.82 -9.28
CA ASN A 121 -30.17 -0.54 -9.11
C ASN A 121 -28.62 -0.57 -9.04
N LYS A 122 -27.96 0.52 -8.65
CA LYS A 122 -26.50 0.59 -8.45
C LYS A 122 -26.22 0.89 -6.98
N PRO A 123 -25.46 0.02 -6.29
CA PRO A 123 -25.13 0.24 -4.88
C PRO A 123 -24.36 1.56 -4.77
N THR A 124 -24.88 2.47 -3.95
CA THR A 124 -24.28 3.80 -3.79
C THR A 124 -23.35 3.83 -2.58
N LEU A 125 -23.48 2.87 -1.66
CA LEU A 125 -22.66 2.77 -0.47
C LEU A 125 -22.50 1.30 -0.05
N VAL A 126 -21.28 0.89 0.32
CA VAL A 126 -21.01 -0.43 0.92
C VAL A 126 -20.69 -0.21 2.39
N LEU A 127 -21.42 -0.87 3.28
CA LEU A 127 -21.28 -0.76 4.72
C LEU A 127 -20.87 -2.09 5.32
N TYR A 128 -20.06 -2.02 6.37
CA TYR A 128 -19.64 -3.18 7.16
C TYR A 128 -20.35 -3.12 8.50
N GLY A 129 -21.09 -4.18 8.80
CA GLY A 129 -21.82 -4.39 10.04
C GLY A 129 -21.03 -5.28 10.99
N ARG A 130 -21.02 -4.94 12.27
CA ARG A 130 -20.56 -5.83 13.35
C ARG A 130 -21.69 -6.09 14.34
N LYS A 131 -21.85 -7.33 14.76
CA LYS A 131 -22.78 -7.70 15.82
C LYS A 131 -22.20 -7.32 17.19
N ARG A 132 -23.03 -6.84 18.10
CA ARG A 132 -22.71 -6.55 19.50
C ARG A 132 -23.92 -6.82 20.38
N THR A 133 -23.70 -7.44 21.51
CA THR A 133 -24.71 -7.61 22.56
C THR A 133 -24.68 -6.41 23.50
N ILE A 134 -25.82 -5.78 23.76
CA ILE A 134 -25.96 -4.66 24.69
C ILE A 134 -27.17 -4.95 25.57
N ALA A 135 -26.95 -5.03 26.89
CA ALA A 135 -27.98 -5.37 27.88
C ALA A 135 -28.75 -6.65 27.51
N GLY A 136 -28.02 -7.71 27.18
CA GLY A 136 -28.58 -9.02 26.80
C GLY A 136 -29.30 -9.07 25.45
N LYS A 137 -29.31 -7.97 24.67
CA LYS A 137 -29.92 -7.91 23.33
C LYS A 137 -28.88 -7.71 22.25
N ASP A 138 -28.99 -8.47 21.17
CA ASP A 138 -28.07 -8.40 20.05
C ASP A 138 -28.44 -7.30 19.05
N PHE A 139 -27.42 -6.60 18.56
CA PHE A 139 -27.56 -5.52 17.59
C PHE A 139 -26.43 -5.52 16.56
N TRP A 140 -26.76 -5.14 15.33
CA TRP A 140 -25.82 -4.90 14.25
C TRP A 140 -25.51 -3.41 14.13
N PHE A 141 -24.22 -3.07 14.10
CA PHE A 141 -23.72 -1.71 13.99
C PHE A 141 -23.03 -1.48 12.65
N PHE A 142 -23.56 -0.56 11.84
CA PHE A 142 -23.00 -0.20 10.54
C PHE A 142 -22.37 1.20 10.59
N LYS A 143 -21.09 1.29 10.27
CA LYS A 143 -20.35 2.57 10.26
C LYS A 143 -20.50 3.29 8.92
N VAL A 144 -21.05 4.50 8.94
CA VAL A 144 -21.24 5.39 7.79
C VAL A 144 -20.37 6.63 7.95
N ARG A 145 -19.64 7.07 6.93
CA ARG A 145 -18.89 8.33 7.01
C ARG A 145 -19.85 9.52 7.11
N LYS A 146 -19.51 10.53 7.92
CA LYS A 146 -20.34 11.72 8.15
C LYS A 146 -20.84 12.35 6.84
N LYS A 147 -19.93 12.60 5.89
CA LYS A 147 -20.27 13.16 4.58
C LYS A 147 -21.28 12.33 3.77
N ASP A 148 -21.17 11.00 3.85
CA ASP A 148 -22.02 10.10 3.08
C ASP A 148 -23.39 10.02 3.74
N TYR A 149 -23.43 9.99 5.08
CA TYR A 149 -24.67 10.11 5.83
C TYR A 149 -25.39 11.44 5.55
N GLU A 150 -24.74 12.59 5.71
CA GLU A 150 -25.36 13.91 5.50
C GLU A 150 -25.93 14.05 4.08
N LYS A 151 -25.26 13.46 3.09
CA LYS A 151 -25.72 13.43 1.69
C LYS A 151 -27.01 12.63 1.48
N TYR A 152 -27.29 11.65 2.34
CA TYR A 152 -28.37 10.67 2.14
C TYR A 152 -29.37 10.59 3.29
N LYS A 153 -29.23 11.39 4.36
CA LYS A 153 -30.04 11.33 5.58
C LYS A 153 -31.56 11.48 5.34
N ASP A 154 -31.94 12.19 4.29
CA ASP A 154 -33.35 12.46 3.94
C ASP A 154 -33.91 11.47 2.90
N LYS A 155 -33.11 10.48 2.46
CA LYS A 155 -33.52 9.50 1.45
C LYS A 155 -33.94 8.19 2.10
N LYS A 156 -34.97 7.54 1.55
CA LYS A 156 -35.33 6.18 1.92
C LYS A 156 -34.19 5.23 1.50
N PHE A 157 -33.73 4.44 2.46
CA PHE A 157 -32.69 3.44 2.26
C PHE A 157 -33.32 2.08 1.95
N ILE A 158 -32.86 1.43 0.89
CA ILE A 158 -33.10 0.01 0.66
C ILE A 158 -31.80 -0.71 1.01
N ILE A 159 -31.79 -1.48 2.09
CA ILE A 159 -30.59 -2.25 2.44
C ILE A 159 -30.68 -3.59 1.71
N LEU A 160 -29.76 -3.82 0.77
CA LEU A 160 -29.56 -5.15 0.20
C LEU A 160 -28.44 -5.82 1.00
N ILE A 161 -28.80 -6.85 1.75
CA ILE A 161 -27.82 -7.55 2.55
C ILE A 161 -27.25 -8.69 1.70
N GLU A 162 -26.01 -8.53 1.26
CA GLU A 162 -25.28 -9.60 0.60
C GLU A 162 -24.30 -10.20 1.60
N SER A 163 -24.63 -11.38 2.16
CA SER A 163 -23.64 -12.21 2.84
C SER A 163 -22.59 -12.65 1.82
N LEU A 164 -21.47 -11.94 1.77
CA LEU A 164 -20.34 -12.32 0.94
C LEU A 164 -19.09 -12.30 1.80
N ASP A 165 -18.62 -13.50 2.17
CA ASP A 165 -17.26 -13.67 2.66
C ASP A 165 -16.28 -13.03 1.66
N GLY A 166 -15.26 -12.35 2.18
CA GLY A 166 -14.15 -11.83 1.38
C GLY A 166 -13.50 -12.90 0.50
N ARG A 167 -13.56 -14.18 0.89
CA ARG A 167 -13.16 -15.34 0.07
C ARG A 167 -14.04 -15.52 -1.16
N VAL A 168 -15.37 -15.39 -1.03
CA VAL A 168 -16.32 -15.45 -2.15
C VAL A 168 -16.13 -14.24 -3.08
N GLN A 169 -15.88 -13.04 -2.54
CA GLN A 169 -15.53 -11.88 -3.37
C GLN A 169 -14.20 -12.06 -4.10
N LYS A 170 -13.21 -12.70 -3.47
CA LYS A 170 -11.91 -13.00 -4.07
C LYS A 170 -12.08 -14.01 -5.22
N ILE A 171 -12.86 -15.07 -5.02
CA ILE A 171 -13.20 -16.05 -6.05
C ILE A 171 -13.99 -15.39 -7.19
N SER A 172 -15.01 -14.59 -6.89
CA SER A 172 -15.78 -13.85 -7.91
C SER A 172 -14.93 -12.88 -8.72
N ARG A 173 -13.98 -12.18 -8.08
CA ARG A 173 -13.01 -11.30 -8.77
C ARG A 173 -12.04 -12.09 -9.63
N ILE A 174 -11.56 -13.25 -9.16
CA ILE A 174 -10.71 -14.17 -9.94
C ILE A 174 -11.47 -14.64 -11.18
N ILE A 175 -12.71 -15.13 -11.02
CA ILE A 175 -13.57 -15.58 -12.12
C ILE A 175 -13.85 -14.44 -13.10
N THR A 176 -14.14 -13.23 -12.61
CA THR A 176 -14.40 -12.06 -13.47
C THR A 176 -13.15 -11.62 -14.22
N HIS A 177 -11.99 -11.63 -13.57
CA HIS A 177 -10.70 -11.36 -14.20
C HIS A 177 -10.40 -12.41 -15.29
N PHE A 178 -10.59 -13.69 -14.98
CA PHE A 178 -10.40 -14.79 -15.93
C PHE A 178 -11.32 -14.68 -17.13
N LYS A 179 -12.63 -14.42 -16.94
CA LYS A 179 -13.58 -14.15 -18.04
C LYS A 179 -13.12 -12.98 -18.91
N ARG A 180 -12.56 -11.92 -18.31
CA ARG A 180 -12.08 -10.74 -19.05
C ARG A 180 -10.84 -11.06 -19.88
N GLU A 181 -9.86 -11.74 -19.31
CA GLU A 181 -8.64 -12.12 -20.03
C GLU A 181 -8.96 -13.18 -21.11
N PHE A 182 -9.83 -14.15 -20.82
CA PHE A 182 -10.33 -15.11 -21.81
C PHE A 182 -11.09 -14.45 -22.97
N LYS A 183 -11.91 -13.42 -22.69
CA LYS A 183 -12.62 -12.65 -23.74
C LYS A 183 -11.68 -11.82 -24.61
N LYS A 184 -10.52 -11.40 -24.08
CA LYS A 184 -9.46 -10.75 -24.88
C LYS A 184 -8.74 -11.77 -25.75
N VAL A 185 -8.41 -12.93 -25.19
CA VAL A 185 -7.75 -14.02 -25.91
C VAL A 185 -8.64 -14.56 -27.03
N SER A 186 -9.93 -14.85 -26.76
CA SER A 186 -10.88 -15.32 -27.78
C SER A 186 -11.23 -14.28 -28.85
N LYS A 187 -11.22 -12.98 -28.52
CA LYS A 187 -11.34 -11.92 -29.55
C LYS A 187 -10.11 -11.81 -30.45
N ASN A 188 -8.93 -12.15 -29.93
CA ASN A 188 -7.67 -12.12 -30.67
C ASN A 188 -7.31 -13.45 -31.33
N SER A 189 -8.08 -14.52 -31.08
CA SER A 189 -7.90 -15.84 -31.68
C SER A 189 -9.10 -16.21 -32.56
N LYS A 190 -9.31 -15.43 -33.62
CA LYS A 190 -9.76 -16.03 -34.88
C LYS A 190 -8.51 -16.42 -35.65
N MET A 191 -7.90 -17.52 -35.25
CA MET A 191 -6.85 -18.17 -36.02
C MET A 191 -7.15 -19.66 -35.92
N GLU A 192 -7.88 -20.17 -36.89
CA GLU A 192 -7.85 -21.61 -37.18
C GLU A 192 -6.46 -21.87 -37.75
N ILE A 193 -5.57 -22.41 -36.93
CA ILE A 193 -4.30 -22.95 -37.40
C ILE A 193 -4.52 -24.45 -37.53
N SER A 194 -4.46 -24.94 -38.76
CA SER A 194 -4.57 -26.37 -39.03
C SER A 194 -3.35 -27.10 -38.45
N ILE A 195 -3.53 -28.36 -38.07
CA ILE A 195 -2.44 -29.20 -37.54
C ILE A 195 -1.29 -29.33 -38.57
N GLU A 196 -1.60 -29.25 -39.87
CA GLU A 196 -0.61 -29.17 -40.95
C GLU A 196 0.28 -27.90 -40.92
N GLU A 197 -0.25 -26.74 -40.53
CA GLU A 197 0.52 -25.48 -40.50
C GLU A 197 1.52 -25.41 -39.34
N LEU A 198 1.18 -26.04 -38.20
CA LEU A 198 2.08 -26.16 -37.05
C LEU A 198 3.32 -27.02 -37.36
N LYS A 199 3.23 -27.94 -38.32
CA LYS A 199 4.36 -28.79 -38.75
C LYS A 199 5.31 -28.08 -39.73
N ARG A 200 4.94 -26.91 -40.27
CA ARG A 200 5.72 -26.17 -41.28
C ARG A 200 6.58 -25.04 -40.71
N LEU A 201 6.55 -24.80 -39.40
CA LEU A 201 7.37 -23.75 -38.81
C LEU A 201 8.86 -24.14 -38.78
N PRO A 202 9.75 -23.38 -39.44
CA PRO A 202 11.16 -23.73 -39.51
C PRO A 202 11.86 -23.53 -38.17
N GLN A 203 12.68 -24.50 -37.78
CA GLN A 203 13.67 -24.32 -36.72
C GLN A 203 14.94 -23.75 -37.34
N GLN A 204 15.16 -22.43 -37.22
CA GLN A 204 16.45 -21.73 -37.06
C GLN A 204 16.28 -20.21 -37.31
N PRO A 205 17.14 -19.35 -36.74
CA PRO A 205 16.82 -17.94 -36.55
C PRO A 205 17.21 -17.10 -37.79
N GLN A 206 16.25 -16.35 -38.32
CA GLN A 206 16.57 -15.23 -39.21
C GLN A 206 16.61 -13.90 -38.45
N LYS A 207 17.65 -13.14 -38.75
CA LYS A 207 17.88 -11.75 -38.33
C LYS A 207 16.90 -10.80 -39.05
N THR A 208 16.71 -9.65 -38.38
CA THR A 208 16.15 -8.35 -38.79
C THR A 208 14.61 -8.17 -38.78
N GLY A 209 14.19 -7.04 -38.21
CA GLY A 209 12.82 -6.48 -38.32
C GLY A 209 11.99 -6.48 -37.02
N PHE A 210 12.05 -7.51 -36.18
CA PHE A 210 11.11 -7.63 -35.05
C PHE A 210 11.34 -6.57 -33.96
N PHE A 211 12.59 -6.27 -33.63
CA PHE A 211 12.91 -5.33 -32.56
C PHE A 211 12.58 -3.88 -32.92
N ASP A 212 12.77 -3.47 -34.18
CA ASP A 212 12.45 -2.13 -34.64
C ASP A 212 10.93 -1.90 -34.70
N ASP A 213 10.15 -2.91 -35.09
CA ASP A 213 8.68 -2.82 -35.08
C ASP A 213 8.12 -2.78 -33.65
N VAL A 214 8.76 -3.49 -32.71
CA VAL A 214 8.42 -3.42 -31.27
C VAL A 214 8.75 -2.04 -30.69
N LEU A 215 9.92 -1.47 -31.02
CA LEU A 215 10.32 -0.14 -30.54
C LEU A 215 9.44 0.96 -31.14
N LYS A 216 9.07 0.87 -32.41
CA LYS A 216 8.13 1.78 -33.07
C LYS A 216 6.75 1.75 -32.41
N ARG A 217 6.18 0.56 -32.19
CA ARG A 217 4.89 0.41 -31.51
C ARG A 217 4.93 0.87 -30.06
N ALA A 218 6.05 0.70 -29.36
CA ALA A 218 6.25 1.24 -28.02
C ALA A 218 6.25 2.78 -28.01
N GLY A 219 6.88 3.41 -29.00
CA GLY A 219 6.86 4.87 -29.20
C GLY A 219 5.44 5.41 -29.43
N GLU A 220 4.69 4.79 -30.33
CA GLU A 220 3.29 5.15 -30.63
C GLU A 220 2.38 5.03 -29.39
N TYR A 221 2.60 4.00 -28.57
CA TYR A 221 1.82 3.78 -27.35
C TYR A 221 2.13 4.81 -26.25
N ILE A 222 3.40 5.22 -26.12
CA ILE A 222 3.84 6.28 -25.20
C ILE A 222 3.23 7.62 -25.61
N GLU A 223 3.23 7.93 -26.91
CA GLU A 223 2.65 9.18 -27.43
C GLU A 223 1.13 9.23 -27.20
N LEU A 224 0.42 8.11 -27.44
CA LEU A 224 -1.01 7.99 -27.16
C LEU A 224 -1.32 8.19 -25.67
N TYR A 225 -0.50 7.61 -24.79
CA TYR A 225 -0.63 7.75 -23.34
C TYR A 225 -0.43 9.19 -22.87
N LEU A 226 0.56 9.90 -23.41
CA LEU A 226 0.82 11.31 -23.12
C LEU A 226 -0.33 12.21 -23.60
N LYS A 227 -0.87 11.96 -24.81
CA LYS A 227 -2.06 12.66 -25.33
C LYS A 227 -3.30 12.45 -24.45
N MET A 228 -3.51 11.23 -23.94
CA MET A 228 -4.61 10.94 -23.00
C MET A 228 -4.44 11.63 -21.64
N ARG A 229 -3.20 11.77 -21.15
CA ARG A 229 -2.89 12.43 -19.88
C ARG A 229 -3.09 13.94 -19.96
N MET A 230 -2.68 14.56 -21.07
CA MET A 230 -2.89 16.00 -21.35
C MET A 230 -4.39 16.36 -21.43
N ARG A 231 -5.22 15.48 -22.03
CA ARG A 231 -6.69 15.65 -22.07
C ARG A 231 -7.35 15.57 -20.70
N ARG A 232 -6.79 14.81 -19.74
CA ARG A 232 -7.29 14.73 -18.36
C ARG A 232 -6.90 15.94 -17.51
N SER A 233 -5.74 16.53 -17.77
CA SER A 233 -5.29 17.77 -17.10
C SER A 233 -6.19 18.96 -17.46
N ARG A 234 -6.59 19.10 -18.75
CA ARG A 234 -7.50 20.16 -19.21
C ARG A 234 -8.94 20.05 -18.67
N LYS A 235 -9.39 18.85 -18.28
CA LYS A 235 -10.72 18.67 -17.66
C LYS A 235 -10.77 19.04 -16.17
N ASN A 236 -9.62 19.13 -15.49
CA ASN A 236 -9.56 19.50 -14.07
C ASN A 236 -9.43 21.02 -13.84
N THR A 237 -9.06 21.80 -14.86
CA THR A 237 -8.96 23.27 -14.76
C THR A 237 -10.31 24.00 -14.89
N ASN A 238 -11.35 23.34 -15.43
CA ASN A 238 -12.66 23.99 -15.65
C ASN A 238 -13.68 23.79 -14.52
N ASN A 239 -13.31 23.14 -13.40
CA ASN A 239 -14.25 22.84 -12.30
C ASN A 239 -14.01 23.64 -11.00
N THR A 240 -13.24 24.72 -11.06
CA THR A 240 -12.95 25.58 -9.90
C THR A 240 -13.27 27.04 -10.21
N ARG A 241 -14.56 27.38 -10.34
CA ARG A 241 -15.06 28.75 -10.19
C ARG A 241 -16.57 28.73 -9.94
N THR A 242 -16.94 28.53 -8.68
CA THR A 242 -18.19 29.01 -8.07
C THR A 242 -18.02 28.96 -6.56
N ALA A 243 -17.61 30.09 -5.97
CA ALA A 243 -17.65 30.30 -4.53
C ALA A 243 -19.03 30.86 -4.19
N VAL A 244 -19.86 30.06 -3.50
CA VAL A 244 -21.14 30.49 -2.95
C VAL A 244 -20.87 31.00 -1.52
N LYS A 245 -21.20 32.27 -1.27
CA LYS A 245 -21.28 32.86 0.08
C LYS A 245 -22.33 32.07 0.89
N GLN A 246 -21.95 31.54 2.05
CA GLN A 246 -22.89 30.99 3.02
C GLN A 246 -23.11 32.01 4.15
N GLU A 247 -24.39 32.31 4.39
CA GLU A 247 -24.90 33.04 5.56
C GLU A 247 -24.75 32.22 6.86
N PRO A 248 -24.68 32.89 8.03
CA PRO A 248 -24.50 32.23 9.31
C PRO A 248 -25.77 31.48 9.75
N ALA A 249 -25.60 30.19 10.07
CA ALA A 249 -26.66 29.33 10.57
C ALA A 249 -27.02 29.66 12.04
N GLN A 250 -28.32 29.78 12.28
CA GLN A 250 -28.96 29.99 13.57
C GLN A 250 -28.70 28.84 14.57
N ALA A 251 -28.68 29.21 15.85
CA ALA A 251 -28.40 28.37 17.00
C ALA A 251 -29.37 27.18 17.15
N SER A 252 -28.83 25.98 17.33
CA SER A 252 -29.57 24.78 17.70
C SER A 252 -29.59 24.57 19.21
N ALA A 253 -30.73 24.10 19.71
CA ALA A 253 -31.13 24.00 21.11
C ALA A 253 -30.12 23.31 22.09
N PRO A 254 -30.02 23.80 23.35
CA PRO A 254 -29.01 23.42 24.34
C PRO A 254 -29.10 21.99 24.91
N ALA A 255 -30.26 21.32 24.80
CA ALA A 255 -30.47 20.02 25.45
C ALA A 255 -29.67 18.84 24.83
N SER A 256 -29.14 18.99 23.61
CA SER A 256 -28.38 17.92 22.94
C SER A 256 -26.87 17.95 23.18
N GLN A 257 -26.33 19.08 23.63
CA GLN A 257 -24.91 19.22 23.97
C GLN A 257 -24.62 18.69 25.37
N ALA A 258 -25.49 18.96 26.34
CA ALA A 258 -25.36 18.46 27.71
C ALA A 258 -25.24 16.93 27.78
N LEU A 259 -26.07 16.19 27.01
CA LEU A 259 -26.03 14.72 26.99
C LEU A 259 -24.77 14.14 26.30
N VAL A 260 -24.13 14.92 25.43
CA VAL A 260 -22.87 14.55 24.77
C VAL A 260 -21.67 14.88 25.65
N GLU A 261 -21.72 16.01 26.37
CA GLU A 261 -20.77 16.37 27.42
C GLU A 261 -20.81 15.34 28.56
N GLU A 262 -22.00 14.95 29.02
CA GLU A 262 -22.22 13.98 30.10
C GLU A 262 -21.62 12.61 29.74
N LYS A 263 -21.87 12.10 28.52
CA LYS A 263 -21.26 10.84 28.05
C LYS A 263 -19.76 10.93 27.82
N ARG A 264 -19.24 12.11 27.47
CA ARG A 264 -17.79 12.33 27.40
C ARG A 264 -17.18 12.30 28.79
N GLN A 265 -17.85 12.90 29.77
CA GLN A 265 -17.44 12.92 31.16
C GLN A 265 -17.51 11.52 31.77
N GLU A 266 -18.53 10.73 31.44
CA GLU A 266 -18.69 9.35 31.90
C GLU A 266 -17.56 8.44 31.37
N VAL A 267 -17.17 8.58 30.10
CA VAL A 267 -16.00 7.87 29.54
C VAL A 267 -14.71 8.36 30.17
N LYS A 268 -14.58 9.66 30.44
CA LYS A 268 -13.42 10.24 31.12
C LYS A 268 -13.26 9.69 32.53
N ASN A 269 -14.36 9.65 33.29
CA ASN A 269 -14.42 9.13 34.65
C ASN A 269 -14.14 7.63 34.70
N LYS A 270 -14.62 6.87 33.70
CA LYS A 270 -14.35 5.42 33.61
C LYS A 270 -12.88 5.13 33.28
N VAL A 271 -12.28 5.95 32.40
CA VAL A 271 -10.84 5.92 32.12
C VAL A 271 -10.03 6.41 33.33
N GLU A 272 -10.53 7.34 34.13
CA GLU A 272 -9.91 7.79 35.38
C GLU A 272 -10.00 6.76 36.50
N GLN A 273 -11.09 6.00 36.61
CA GLN A 273 -11.20 4.87 37.53
C GLN A 273 -10.29 3.70 37.14
N GLU A 274 -10.09 3.44 35.84
CA GLU A 274 -9.10 2.46 35.36
C GLU A 274 -7.64 2.97 35.49
N LYS A 275 -7.42 4.29 35.65
CA LYS A 275 -6.09 4.86 35.95
C LYS A 275 -5.64 4.65 37.39
N GLU A 276 -6.54 4.28 38.31
CA GLU A 276 -6.19 4.06 39.73
C GLU A 276 -5.48 2.71 39.96
N GLU A 277 -5.57 1.75 39.03
CA GLU A 277 -4.52 0.72 38.92
C GLU A 277 -3.31 1.35 38.22
N GLN A 278 -2.56 2.16 38.97
CA GLN A 278 -1.29 2.71 38.52
C GLN A 278 -0.44 1.56 37.98
N VAL A 279 -0.24 1.55 36.66
CA VAL A 279 0.59 0.54 36.02
C VAL A 279 1.97 0.64 36.65
N ASP A 280 2.36 -0.43 37.34
CA ASP A 280 3.62 -0.52 38.07
C ASP A 280 4.78 -0.01 37.20
N LYS A 281 5.59 0.91 37.73
CA LYS A 281 6.81 1.42 37.08
C LYS A 281 7.69 0.28 36.54
N LYS A 282 7.69 -0.86 37.23
CA LYS A 282 8.35 -2.10 36.82
C LYS A 282 7.94 -2.59 35.42
N TYR A 283 6.70 -2.36 35.00
CA TYR A 283 6.21 -2.71 33.66
C TYR A 283 6.95 -1.94 32.56
N TYR A 284 7.14 -0.62 32.74
CA TYR A 284 7.83 0.20 31.74
C TYR A 284 9.34 -0.08 31.72
N GLU A 285 9.92 -0.36 32.88
CA GLU A 285 11.30 -0.83 32.99
C GLU A 285 11.50 -2.17 32.25
N ASP A 286 10.57 -3.12 32.39
CA ASP A 286 10.57 -4.38 31.65
C ASP A 286 10.44 -4.15 30.13
N LEU A 287 9.59 -3.23 29.69
CA LEU A 287 9.46 -2.88 28.27
C LEU A 287 10.76 -2.27 27.70
N ARG A 288 11.45 -1.43 28.46
CA ARG A 288 12.74 -0.84 28.05
C ARG A 288 13.83 -1.91 27.94
N ARG A 289 13.88 -2.85 28.89
CA ARG A 289 14.77 -4.01 28.82
C ARG A 289 14.48 -4.85 27.58
N LYS A 290 13.22 -5.20 27.35
CA LYS A 290 12.75 -5.94 26.15
C LYS A 290 13.04 -5.19 24.85
N LEU A 291 12.99 -3.86 24.83
CA LEU A 291 13.41 -3.07 23.68
C LEU A 291 14.90 -3.29 23.37
N ASN A 292 15.77 -3.30 24.38
CA ASN A 292 17.20 -3.55 24.16
C ASN A 292 17.44 -4.97 23.60
N GLU A 293 16.82 -5.99 24.21
CA GLU A 293 16.87 -7.37 23.72
C GLU A 293 16.35 -7.49 22.27
N TYR A 294 15.26 -6.79 21.94
CA TYR A 294 14.73 -6.73 20.57
C TYR A 294 15.72 -6.09 19.60
N ILE A 295 16.43 -5.03 20.01
CA ILE A 295 17.41 -4.35 19.18
C ILE A 295 18.62 -5.24 18.90
N ASP A 296 19.10 -5.99 19.89
CA ASP A 296 20.16 -6.98 19.70
C ASP A 296 19.70 -8.11 18.77
N TRP A 297 18.51 -8.67 19.02
CA TRP A 297 17.90 -9.66 18.14
C TRP A 297 17.75 -9.16 16.70
N LEU A 298 17.27 -7.93 16.52
CA LEU A 298 17.09 -7.31 15.21
C LEU A 298 18.43 -7.13 14.51
N THR A 299 19.46 -6.70 15.24
CA THR A 299 20.84 -6.55 14.75
C THR A 299 21.35 -7.89 14.21
N VAL A 300 21.35 -8.94 15.03
CA VAL A 300 21.78 -10.29 14.63
C VAL A 300 20.99 -10.78 13.42
N LYS A 301 19.67 -10.62 13.44
CA LYS A 301 18.79 -11.04 12.35
C LYS A 301 19.14 -10.36 11.03
N ARG A 302 19.44 -9.06 11.06
CA ARG A 302 19.80 -8.29 9.86
C ARG A 302 21.21 -8.59 9.39
N LEU A 303 22.17 -8.77 10.28
CA LEU A 303 23.55 -9.12 9.96
C LEU A 303 23.69 -10.52 9.35
N LYS A 304 22.85 -11.47 9.76
CA LYS A 304 22.74 -12.78 9.10
C LYS A 304 22.42 -12.68 7.61
N GLU A 305 21.74 -11.60 7.16
CA GLU A 305 21.47 -11.38 5.75
C GLU A 305 22.73 -11.06 4.93
N TYR A 306 23.84 -10.75 5.60
CA TYR A 306 25.16 -10.45 5.06
C TYR A 306 26.21 -11.52 5.43
N ASN A 307 25.76 -12.69 5.92
CA ASN A 307 26.62 -13.77 6.43
C ASN A 307 27.51 -13.36 7.62
N ILE A 308 27.12 -12.34 8.38
CA ILE A 308 27.82 -11.89 9.59
C ILE A 308 27.12 -12.50 10.80
N THR A 309 27.81 -13.40 11.52
CA THR A 309 27.22 -14.22 12.60
C THR A 309 27.93 -14.06 13.95
N HIS A 310 29.13 -13.49 13.98
CA HIS A 310 29.94 -13.32 15.20
C HIS A 310 29.41 -12.18 16.08
N ILE A 311 28.89 -11.10 15.48
CA ILE A 311 28.26 -9.98 16.20
C ILE A 311 26.91 -10.39 16.81
N LYS A 312 26.76 -10.15 18.12
CA LYS A 312 25.59 -10.53 18.94
C LYS A 312 24.79 -9.33 19.43
N THR A 313 25.42 -8.19 19.62
CA THR A 313 24.77 -6.98 20.16
C THR A 313 24.84 -5.82 19.20
N PHE A 314 23.97 -4.82 19.39
CA PHE A 314 24.04 -3.58 18.61
C PHE A 314 25.32 -2.77 18.89
N GLU A 315 25.84 -2.85 20.11
CA GLU A 315 27.03 -2.16 20.55
C GLU A 315 28.29 -2.77 19.93
N GLU A 316 28.40 -4.11 19.85
CA GLU A 316 29.41 -4.79 19.04
C GLU A 316 29.30 -4.42 17.55
N PHE A 317 28.08 -4.35 17.01
CA PHE A 317 27.86 -3.93 15.63
C PHE A 317 28.38 -2.51 15.39
N LYS A 318 28.16 -1.58 16.33
CA LYS A 318 28.65 -0.21 16.23
C LYS A 318 30.19 -0.17 16.24
N GLN A 319 30.82 -0.93 17.13
CA GLN A 319 32.29 -1.06 17.16
C GLN A 319 32.83 -1.60 15.83
N ALA A 320 32.21 -2.64 15.26
CA ALA A 320 32.60 -3.18 13.97
C ALA A 320 32.44 -2.18 12.81
N VAL A 321 31.42 -1.30 12.85
CA VAL A 321 31.29 -0.17 11.90
C VAL A 321 32.44 0.81 12.07
N ASP A 322 32.74 1.21 13.31
CA ASP A 322 33.77 2.20 13.62
C ASP A 322 35.18 1.69 13.25
N ASN A 323 35.41 0.38 13.40
CA ASN A 323 36.65 -0.30 12.99
C ASN A 323 36.71 -0.66 11.50
N ASN A 324 35.66 -0.37 10.71
CA ASN A 324 35.55 -0.72 9.29
C ASN A 324 35.69 -2.25 9.01
N GLU A 325 35.19 -3.09 9.91
CA GLU A 325 35.27 -4.57 9.85
C GLU A 325 34.11 -5.22 9.07
N LEU A 326 33.16 -4.41 8.59
CA LEU A 326 31.92 -4.88 7.98
C LEU A 326 31.97 -4.85 6.45
N VAL A 327 31.28 -5.81 5.84
CA VAL A 327 31.08 -5.86 4.39
C VAL A 327 30.23 -4.69 3.92
N GLU A 328 30.56 -4.11 2.76
CA GLU A 328 29.82 -2.99 2.17
C GLU A 328 28.31 -3.25 2.09
N GLY A 329 27.53 -2.30 2.58
CA GLY A 329 26.07 -2.37 2.69
C GLY A 329 25.59 -2.74 4.09
N ALA A 330 26.33 -3.55 4.86
CA ALA A 330 25.97 -3.87 6.23
C ALA A 330 26.06 -2.63 7.13
N GLU A 331 27.00 -1.73 6.88
CA GLU A 331 27.16 -0.47 7.63
C GLU A 331 25.91 0.42 7.55
N LYS A 332 25.06 0.26 6.53
CA LYS A 332 23.82 1.05 6.40
C LYS A 332 22.81 0.75 7.51
N LEU A 333 22.88 -0.45 8.10
CA LEU A 333 22.02 -0.84 9.23
C LEU A 333 22.24 0.05 10.45
N ILE A 334 23.41 0.72 10.57
CA ILE A 334 23.72 1.65 11.65
C ILE A 334 22.76 2.84 11.72
N LYS A 335 22.06 3.14 10.63
CA LYS A 335 21.04 4.21 10.60
C LYS A 335 19.64 3.68 10.90
N ASP A 336 19.33 2.48 10.42
CA ASP A 336 17.99 1.92 10.50
C ASP A 336 17.66 1.35 11.90
N ILE A 337 18.64 0.73 12.56
CA ILE A 337 18.44 0.12 13.89
C ILE A 337 18.22 1.20 14.97
N PRO A 338 19.04 2.27 15.07
CA PRO A 338 18.76 3.38 16.00
C PRO A 338 17.42 4.07 15.74
N MET A 339 17.04 4.24 14.48
CA MET A 339 15.72 4.79 14.13
C MET A 339 14.59 3.89 14.63
N THR A 340 14.77 2.57 14.58
CA THR A 340 13.85 1.59 15.15
C THR A 340 13.77 1.72 16.67
N ARG A 341 14.93 1.77 17.35
CA ARG A 341 15.04 1.98 18.81
C ARG A 341 14.33 3.26 19.24
N MET A 342 14.59 4.37 18.56
CA MET A 342 13.99 5.68 18.82
C MET A 342 12.46 5.66 18.67
N HIS A 343 11.93 5.06 17.59
CA HIS A 343 10.49 5.02 17.37
C HIS A 343 9.75 4.20 18.43
N ILE A 344 10.30 3.05 18.81
CA ILE A 344 9.68 2.18 19.83
C ILE A 344 9.83 2.81 21.21
N ARG A 345 10.99 3.38 21.54
CA ARG A 345 11.19 4.11 22.79
C ARG A 345 10.17 5.24 22.96
N LYS A 346 9.93 6.04 21.91
CA LYS A 346 8.91 7.08 21.95
C LYS A 346 7.50 6.53 22.25
N PHE A 347 7.18 5.33 21.78
CA PHE A 347 5.92 4.68 22.14
C PHE A 347 5.90 4.22 23.60
N ILE A 348 6.99 3.66 24.12
CA ILE A 348 7.10 3.27 25.53
C ILE A 348 6.99 4.49 26.45
N ASP A 349 7.68 5.58 26.12
CA ASP A 349 7.63 6.83 26.88
C ASP A 349 6.21 7.42 26.87
N PHE A 350 5.49 7.34 25.74
CA PHE A 350 4.07 7.69 25.67
C PHE A 350 3.20 6.82 26.59
N LEU A 351 3.42 5.51 26.62
CA LEU A 351 2.66 4.61 27.50
C LEU A 351 2.90 4.96 28.98
N GLU A 352 4.15 5.21 29.37
CA GLU A 352 4.51 5.59 30.75
C GLU A 352 3.86 6.92 31.15
N GLU A 353 3.94 7.95 30.30
CA GLU A 353 3.33 9.25 30.55
C GLU A 353 1.81 9.15 30.75
N LYS A 354 1.14 8.26 30.01
CA LYS A 354 -0.32 8.08 30.11
C LYS A 354 -0.76 7.03 31.13
N GLY A 355 0.16 6.27 31.71
CA GLY A 355 -0.19 5.15 32.58
C GLY A 355 -0.84 3.98 31.83
N TYR A 356 -0.46 3.73 30.57
CA TYR A 356 -1.07 2.72 29.72
C TYR A 356 -0.26 1.41 29.62
N LYS A 357 -0.97 0.28 29.59
CA LYS A 357 -0.42 -0.98 29.07
C LYS A 357 -0.49 -0.99 27.54
N ILE A 358 0.30 -1.87 26.90
CA ILE A 358 0.18 -2.11 25.46
C ILE A 358 -1.17 -2.77 25.24
N ASN A 359 -2.07 -2.07 24.55
CA ASN A 359 -3.36 -2.59 24.14
C ASN A 359 -3.82 -1.82 22.88
N ARG A 360 -4.99 -2.19 22.38
CA ARG A 360 -5.56 -1.60 21.17
C ARG A 360 -5.78 -0.08 21.29
N ASP A 361 -6.26 0.38 22.44
CA ASP A 361 -6.66 1.76 22.64
C ASP A 361 -5.42 2.66 22.82
N SER A 362 -4.42 2.21 23.58
CA SER A 362 -3.16 2.93 23.73
C SER A 362 -2.40 3.06 22.41
N ILE A 363 -2.43 2.04 21.55
CA ILE A 363 -1.88 2.10 20.19
C ILE A 363 -2.65 3.11 19.33
N PHE A 364 -3.98 3.12 19.41
CA PHE A 364 -4.83 4.07 18.68
C PHE A 364 -4.52 5.52 19.08
N GLU A 365 -4.45 5.77 20.38
CA GLU A 365 -4.15 7.08 20.93
C GLU A 365 -2.75 7.55 20.57
N PHE A 366 -1.75 6.67 20.64
CA PHE A 366 -0.39 7.01 20.22
C PHE A 366 -0.34 7.49 18.77
N PHE A 367 -0.97 6.77 17.84
CA PHE A 367 -0.97 7.21 16.43
C PHE A 367 -1.77 8.49 16.22
N ASN A 368 -2.86 8.71 16.96
CA ASN A 368 -3.57 10.00 16.93
C ASN A 368 -2.67 11.14 17.43
N GLU A 369 -1.87 10.90 18.47
CA GLU A 369 -0.91 11.89 18.95
C GLU A 369 0.16 12.20 17.89
N LEU A 370 0.69 11.19 17.21
CA LEU A 370 1.62 11.38 16.09
C LEU A 370 0.98 12.19 14.94
N GLU A 371 -0.31 11.96 14.65
CA GLU A 371 -1.06 12.73 13.65
C GLU A 371 -1.34 14.17 14.12
N ASN A 372 -1.67 14.38 15.39
CA ASN A 372 -1.91 15.69 16.00
C ASN A 372 -0.63 16.54 16.06
N ASN A 373 0.52 15.89 16.28
CA ASN A 373 1.85 16.48 16.20
C ASN A 373 2.31 16.76 14.76
N GLN A 374 1.41 16.65 13.77
CA GLN A 374 1.62 16.98 12.36
C GLN A 374 2.78 16.21 11.72
N LEU A 375 3.10 15.00 12.22
CA LEU A 375 4.11 14.17 11.58
C LEU A 375 3.66 13.75 10.18
N THR A 376 4.63 13.64 9.26
CA THR A 376 4.32 13.22 7.89
C THR A 376 3.80 11.78 7.88
N ARG A 377 2.92 11.47 6.92
CA ARG A 377 2.40 10.10 6.72
C ARG A 377 3.51 9.06 6.57
N ASP A 378 4.63 9.41 5.95
CA ASP A 378 5.75 8.47 5.78
C ASP A 378 6.46 8.21 7.10
N THR A 379 6.62 9.25 7.93
CA THR A 379 7.12 9.11 9.29
C THR A 379 6.21 8.19 10.11
N ILE A 380 4.90 8.46 10.12
CA ILE A 380 3.91 7.62 10.84
C ILE A 380 3.91 6.17 10.33
N ALA A 381 4.00 5.97 9.00
CA ALA A 381 4.11 4.64 8.43
C ALA A 381 5.38 3.89 8.87
N ARG A 382 6.49 4.60 9.10
CA ARG A 382 7.71 4.01 9.69
C ARG A 382 7.50 3.64 11.16
N TYR A 383 6.91 4.52 11.97
CA TYR A 383 6.52 4.19 13.35
C TYR A 383 5.66 2.93 13.38
N LYS A 384 4.62 2.88 12.54
CA LYS A 384 3.74 1.72 12.37
C LYS A 384 4.52 0.45 12.03
N SER A 385 5.43 0.52 11.06
CA SER A 385 6.25 -0.63 10.68
C SER A 385 7.13 -1.12 11.82
N HIS A 386 7.82 -0.21 12.52
CA HIS A 386 8.74 -0.56 13.61
C HIS A 386 7.98 -1.15 14.80
N LEU A 387 6.89 -0.51 15.21
CA LEU A 387 6.06 -0.96 16.32
C LEU A 387 5.42 -2.33 16.02
N LYS A 388 4.95 -2.54 14.79
CA LYS A 388 4.39 -3.82 14.35
C LYS A 388 5.38 -4.98 14.56
N TYR A 389 6.64 -4.81 14.17
CA TYR A 389 7.63 -5.88 14.32
C TYR A 389 8.05 -6.10 15.77
N PHE A 390 8.10 -5.04 16.58
CA PHE A 390 8.37 -5.14 18.02
C PHE A 390 7.27 -5.90 18.75
N VAL A 391 6.00 -5.51 18.56
CA VAL A 391 4.85 -6.17 19.18
C VAL A 391 4.72 -7.62 18.72
N LYS A 392 5.04 -7.91 17.46
CA LYS A 392 5.15 -9.30 16.98
C LYS A 392 6.21 -10.09 17.73
N TRP A 393 7.38 -9.48 17.97
CA TRP A 393 8.48 -10.13 18.69
C TRP A 393 8.15 -10.37 20.16
N LEU A 394 7.36 -9.47 20.78
CA LEU A 394 6.82 -9.68 22.13
C LEU A 394 5.82 -10.85 22.23
N GLY A 395 5.35 -11.40 21.10
CA GLY A 395 4.36 -12.48 21.07
C GLY A 395 2.90 -12.02 21.20
N ASP A 396 2.64 -10.71 21.19
CA ASP A 396 1.28 -10.16 21.26
C ASP A 396 0.64 -10.11 19.87
N TYR A 397 0.03 -11.23 19.48
CA TYR A 397 -0.60 -11.38 18.17
C TYR A 397 -1.84 -10.50 17.98
N GLU A 398 -2.55 -10.12 19.05
CA GLU A 398 -3.73 -9.27 18.95
C GLU A 398 -3.34 -7.84 18.61
N CYS A 399 -2.42 -7.25 19.38
CA CYS A 399 -1.90 -5.92 19.10
C CYS A 399 -1.18 -5.88 17.75
N PHE A 400 -0.45 -6.95 17.36
CA PHE A 400 0.15 -7.08 16.03
C PHE A 400 -0.89 -6.98 14.91
N LYS A 401 -2.01 -7.70 15.03
CA LYS A 401 -3.11 -7.67 14.06
C LYS A 401 -3.73 -6.28 14.01
N TYR A 402 -3.96 -5.67 15.18
CA TYR A 402 -4.49 -4.32 15.25
C TYR A 402 -3.59 -3.29 14.59
N ILE A 403 -2.29 -3.28 14.89
CA ILE A 403 -1.33 -2.37 14.23
C ILE A 403 -1.32 -2.65 12.73
N SER A 404 -1.37 -3.91 12.29
CA SER A 404 -1.42 -4.23 10.86
C SER A 404 -2.62 -3.59 10.17
N ASP A 405 -3.79 -3.70 10.80
CA ASP A 405 -5.07 -3.20 10.30
C ASP A 405 -5.27 -1.69 10.52
N TYR A 406 -4.44 -1.05 11.36
CA TYR A 406 -4.50 0.38 11.62
C TYR A 406 -4.27 1.16 10.32
N GLU A 407 -5.34 1.67 9.73
CA GLU A 407 -5.23 2.59 8.61
C GLU A 407 -4.75 3.92 9.16
N VAL A 408 -3.58 4.39 8.70
CA VAL A 408 -3.15 5.76 8.95
C VAL A 408 -4.17 6.67 8.28
N VAL A 409 -5.10 7.21 9.06
CA VAL A 409 -6.24 8.03 8.60
C VAL A 409 -5.72 9.42 8.37
N SER A 410 -4.80 9.53 7.39
CA SER A 410 -4.05 10.72 7.01
C SER A 410 -4.45 11.99 7.77
N ALA A 411 -3.56 12.47 8.66
CA ALA A 411 -3.34 13.91 8.78
C ALA A 411 -3.41 14.47 7.35
N ARG A 412 -4.32 15.46 7.14
CA ARG A 412 -4.72 16.04 5.83
C ARG A 412 -3.63 15.74 4.84
N LYS A 413 -3.89 15.03 3.72
CA LYS A 413 -2.91 14.90 2.64
C LYS A 413 -2.23 16.26 2.56
N GLY A 414 -1.05 16.39 3.18
CA GLY A 414 -0.17 17.46 2.84
C GLY A 414 -0.12 17.26 1.35
N ASN A 415 -0.30 18.33 0.60
CA ASN A 415 0.25 18.30 -0.73
C ASN A 415 1.72 17.97 -0.47
N LYS A 416 2.07 16.67 -0.38
CA LYS A 416 3.41 16.14 -0.53
C LYS A 416 3.68 16.73 -1.88
N GLY A 417 4.35 17.89 -1.87
CA GLY A 417 4.48 18.71 -3.07
C GLY A 417 4.87 17.71 -4.12
N GLN A 418 4.03 17.55 -5.15
CA GLN A 418 4.42 16.67 -6.26
C GLN A 418 5.85 17.06 -6.55
N GLY A 419 6.77 16.08 -6.48
CA GLY A 419 8.20 16.38 -6.57
C GLY A 419 8.39 17.37 -7.70
N TYR A 420 8.98 18.53 -7.37
CA TYR A 420 8.96 19.65 -8.29
C TYR A 420 9.71 19.23 -9.56
N LEU A 421 9.03 19.31 -10.70
CA LEU A 421 9.64 19.02 -11.99
C LEU A 421 10.16 20.34 -12.56
N TYR A 422 11.48 20.46 -12.62
CA TYR A 422 12.13 21.62 -13.21
C TYR A 422 11.98 21.58 -14.73
N THR A 423 11.60 22.71 -15.30
CA THR A 423 11.62 22.91 -16.74
C THR A 423 13.06 23.09 -17.25
N PRO A 424 13.35 22.87 -18.54
CA PRO A 424 14.67 23.11 -19.10
C PRO A 424 15.21 24.52 -18.80
N LYS A 425 14.36 25.55 -18.94
CA LYS A 425 14.72 26.96 -18.63
C LYS A 425 15.08 27.17 -17.15
N GLN A 426 14.44 26.44 -16.24
CA GLN A 426 14.78 26.53 -14.82
C GLN A 426 16.09 25.84 -14.50
N ILE A 427 16.38 24.71 -15.16
CA ILE A 427 17.70 24.07 -15.04
C ILE A 427 18.77 25.01 -15.58
N GLU A 428 18.57 25.61 -16.76
CA GLU A 428 19.47 26.62 -17.32
C GLU A 428 19.70 27.78 -16.34
N ASN A 429 18.64 28.31 -15.72
CA ASN A 429 18.75 29.37 -14.72
C ASN A 429 19.53 28.92 -13.48
N ILE A 430 19.36 27.67 -13.02
CA ILE A 430 20.14 27.12 -11.90
C ILE A 430 21.61 27.02 -12.28
N LEU A 431 21.94 26.52 -13.48
CA LEU A 431 23.32 26.40 -13.94
C LEU A 431 23.98 27.77 -14.11
N LYS A 432 23.23 28.77 -14.61
CA LYS A 432 23.68 30.16 -14.71
C LYS A 432 24.00 30.74 -13.33
N GLN A 433 23.08 30.59 -12.36
CA GLN A 433 23.30 31.06 -10.99
C GLN A 433 24.52 30.41 -10.34
N ILE A 434 24.78 29.12 -10.59
CA ILE A 434 26.00 28.44 -10.10
C ILE A 434 27.25 29.06 -10.73
N THR A 435 27.23 29.31 -12.04
CA THR A 435 28.35 29.92 -12.77
C THR A 435 28.70 31.31 -12.22
N GLU A 436 27.67 32.10 -11.92
CA GLU A 436 27.79 33.48 -11.44
C GLU A 436 27.98 33.58 -9.91
N HIS A 437 27.94 32.46 -9.18
CA HIS A 437 27.98 32.50 -7.71
C HIS A 437 29.35 32.97 -7.18
N PRO A 438 29.43 34.05 -6.39
CA PRO A 438 30.71 34.66 -6.01
C PRO A 438 31.50 33.85 -4.98
N GLU A 439 30.83 33.08 -4.11
CA GLU A 439 31.51 32.34 -3.03
C GLU A 439 32.04 30.96 -3.44
N LEU A 440 31.66 30.47 -4.63
CA LEU A 440 32.11 29.18 -5.13
C LEU A 440 33.43 29.35 -5.87
N THR A 441 34.39 28.47 -5.60
CA THR A 441 35.59 28.37 -6.43
C THR A 441 35.24 27.86 -7.83
N GLU A 442 36.07 28.17 -8.83
CA GLU A 442 35.83 27.71 -10.21
C GLU A 442 35.69 26.18 -10.31
N LYS A 443 36.46 25.44 -9.52
CA LYS A 443 36.31 23.98 -9.43
C LYS A 443 34.96 23.54 -8.88
N GLU A 444 34.49 24.17 -7.81
CA GLU A 444 33.18 23.84 -7.22
C GLU A 444 32.04 24.14 -8.20
N LYS A 445 32.12 25.27 -8.92
CA LYS A 445 31.14 25.61 -9.95
C LYS A 445 31.09 24.54 -11.05
N GLU A 446 32.24 24.17 -11.59
CA GLU A 446 32.30 23.22 -12.70
C GLU A 446 31.85 21.80 -12.27
N GLU A 447 32.27 21.32 -11.10
CA GLU A 447 31.82 20.03 -10.59
C GLU A 447 30.31 20.03 -10.30
N LEU A 448 29.76 21.12 -9.76
CA LEU A 448 28.31 21.25 -9.54
C LEU A 448 27.49 21.26 -10.83
N ILE A 449 27.96 21.99 -11.85
CA ILE A 449 27.33 22.04 -13.16
C ILE A 449 27.36 20.65 -13.80
N GLY A 450 28.50 19.97 -13.75
CA GLY A 450 28.64 18.60 -14.27
C GLY A 450 27.73 17.61 -13.54
N LEU A 451 27.68 17.69 -12.21
CA LEU A 451 26.83 16.85 -11.37
C LEU A 451 25.35 17.03 -11.68
N ILE A 452 24.86 18.28 -11.68
CA ILE A 452 23.45 18.59 -11.93
C ILE A 452 23.06 18.21 -13.36
N SER A 453 23.91 18.50 -14.34
CA SER A 453 23.68 18.14 -15.74
C SER A 453 23.58 16.63 -15.91
N LEU A 454 24.52 15.88 -15.34
CA LEU A 454 24.49 14.42 -15.37
C LEU A 454 23.23 13.88 -14.68
N MET A 455 22.89 14.35 -13.49
CA MET A 455 21.68 13.94 -12.78
C MET A 455 20.40 14.24 -13.56
N TYR A 456 20.35 15.41 -14.22
CA TYR A 456 19.21 15.84 -15.01
C TYR A 456 18.96 14.92 -16.22
N VAL A 457 20.01 14.60 -16.99
CA VAL A 457 19.85 13.77 -18.20
C VAL A 457 19.68 12.28 -17.89
N THR A 458 20.25 11.79 -16.80
CA THR A 458 20.25 10.34 -16.46
C THR A 458 19.20 9.93 -15.42
N GLY A 459 18.63 10.89 -14.70
CA GLY A 459 17.75 10.63 -13.56
C GLY A 459 18.46 9.96 -12.36
N LEU A 460 19.79 10.11 -12.26
CA LEU A 460 20.56 9.58 -11.12
C LEU A 460 20.09 10.18 -9.79
N ARG A 461 20.12 9.35 -8.73
CA ARG A 461 20.03 9.89 -7.37
C ARG A 461 21.33 10.59 -7.03
N PHE A 462 21.26 11.66 -6.24
CA PHE A 462 22.45 12.41 -5.80
C PHE A 462 23.54 11.49 -5.20
N SER A 463 23.17 10.59 -4.29
CA SER A 463 24.11 9.63 -3.70
C SER A 463 24.70 8.61 -4.68
N GLU A 464 24.03 8.36 -5.81
CA GLU A 464 24.57 7.52 -6.88
C GLU A 464 25.61 8.30 -7.67
N ALA A 465 25.27 9.53 -8.10
CA ALA A 465 26.18 10.40 -8.84
C ALA A 465 27.48 10.72 -8.07
N MET A 466 27.39 11.02 -6.77
CA MET A 466 28.57 11.31 -5.92
C MET A 466 29.51 10.13 -5.67
N ARG A 467 29.15 8.92 -6.11
CA ARG A 467 29.98 7.72 -5.97
C ARG A 467 30.58 7.25 -7.29
N LEU A 468 30.19 7.87 -8.41
CA LEU A 468 30.74 7.48 -9.70
C LEU A 468 32.21 7.86 -9.79
N GLN A 469 33.01 6.92 -10.28
CA GLN A 469 34.41 7.14 -10.61
C GLN A 469 34.56 7.39 -12.11
N VAL A 470 35.71 7.91 -12.54
CA VAL A 470 35.99 8.13 -13.97
C VAL A 470 35.88 6.81 -14.75
N ARG A 471 36.44 5.71 -14.21
CA ARG A 471 36.38 4.36 -14.80
C ARG A 471 34.99 3.76 -14.94
N ASP A 472 33.97 4.34 -14.29
CA ASP A 472 32.60 3.87 -14.44
C ASP A 472 31.97 4.33 -15.77
N PHE A 473 32.68 5.11 -16.58
CA PHE A 473 32.19 5.66 -17.84
C PHE A 473 32.97 5.16 -19.05
N ASP A 474 32.22 4.78 -20.07
CA ASP A 474 32.64 4.66 -21.45
C ASP A 474 32.18 5.92 -22.19
N PHE A 475 33.07 6.91 -22.30
CA PHE A 475 32.75 8.20 -22.91
C PHE A 475 32.58 8.10 -24.43
N GLU A 476 33.19 7.12 -25.10
CA GLU A 476 33.01 6.90 -26.54
C GLU A 476 31.57 6.49 -26.83
N ASN A 477 31.06 5.51 -26.09
CA ASN A 477 29.68 5.02 -26.25
C ASN A 477 28.64 5.83 -25.48
N ARG A 478 29.05 6.80 -24.66
CA ARG A 478 28.21 7.60 -23.75
C ARG A 478 27.42 6.73 -22.76
N ILE A 479 28.08 5.72 -22.22
CA ILE A 479 27.51 4.77 -21.27
C ILE A 479 28.21 4.93 -19.92
N GLY A 480 27.45 5.08 -18.84
CA GLY A 480 27.96 5.00 -17.48
C GLY A 480 27.43 3.76 -16.78
N ILE A 481 28.17 3.20 -15.83
CA ILE A 481 27.77 2.03 -15.06
C ILE A 481 27.56 2.42 -13.60
N VAL A 482 26.31 2.39 -13.15
CA VAL A 482 25.95 2.71 -11.77
C VAL A 482 25.94 1.42 -10.96
N ARG A 483 26.95 1.24 -10.12
CA ARG A 483 27.03 0.11 -9.19
C ARG A 483 26.11 0.35 -7.99
N SER A 484 25.05 -0.46 -7.86
CA SER A 484 24.15 -0.37 -6.72
C SER A 484 24.71 -1.17 -5.54
N SER A 485 25.13 -0.49 -4.48
CA SER A 485 25.40 -1.15 -3.19
C SER A 485 24.13 -1.38 -2.35
N LYS A 486 22.93 -1.06 -2.88
CA LYS A 486 21.65 -1.09 -2.11
C LYS A 486 20.81 -2.35 -2.32
N SER A 487 21.14 -3.21 -3.26
CA SER A 487 20.39 -4.43 -3.53
C SER A 487 21.27 -5.66 -3.37
N LYS A 488 20.76 -6.69 -2.67
CA LYS A 488 21.39 -8.02 -2.57
C LYS A 488 21.72 -8.65 -3.93
N LYS A 489 21.02 -8.21 -4.97
CA LYS A 489 21.45 -8.38 -6.36
C LYS A 489 22.29 -7.16 -6.69
N SER A 490 23.62 -7.32 -6.70
CA SER A 490 24.57 -6.32 -7.21
C SER A 490 24.34 -6.13 -8.71
N SER A 491 23.20 -5.54 -9.07
CA SER A 491 22.89 -5.20 -10.45
C SER A 491 23.50 -3.84 -10.70
N ALA A 492 24.67 -3.85 -11.32
CA ALA A 492 25.14 -2.72 -12.09
C ALA A 492 24.06 -2.37 -13.12
N ARG A 493 23.71 -1.08 -13.24
CA ARG A 493 22.77 -0.61 -14.27
C ARG A 493 23.49 0.34 -15.22
N PRO A 494 23.35 0.18 -16.54
CA PRO A 494 23.82 1.18 -17.47
C PRO A 494 22.96 2.44 -17.36
N ILE A 495 23.60 3.59 -17.57
CA ILE A 495 22.99 4.89 -17.80
C ILE A 495 23.52 5.45 -19.12
N PHE A 496 22.70 6.21 -19.81
CA PHE A 496 23.07 6.88 -21.05
C PHE A 496 23.00 8.38 -20.82
N PHE A 497 23.94 9.12 -21.38
CA PHE A 497 24.01 10.58 -21.27
C PHE A 497 24.24 11.22 -22.63
N THR A 498 24.02 12.53 -22.71
CA THR A 498 24.10 13.25 -23.98
C THR A 498 25.55 13.57 -24.33
N GLU A 499 25.77 13.91 -25.61
CA GLU A 499 27.05 14.42 -26.12
C GLU A 499 27.52 15.66 -25.37
N GLN A 500 26.63 16.61 -25.08
CA GLN A 500 26.99 17.82 -24.34
C GLN A 500 27.50 17.49 -22.93
N VAL A 501 26.87 16.53 -22.24
CA VAL A 501 27.32 16.10 -20.92
C VAL A 501 28.64 15.33 -21.02
N ARG A 502 28.82 14.49 -22.04
CA ARG A 502 30.09 13.81 -22.30
C ARG A 502 31.23 14.82 -22.44
N ASP A 503 31.08 15.77 -23.35
CA ASP A 503 32.16 16.72 -23.68
C ASP A 503 32.52 17.58 -22.47
N TYR A 504 31.50 17.99 -21.70
CA TYR A 504 31.69 18.70 -20.43
C TYR A 504 32.47 17.87 -19.40
N LEU A 505 32.08 16.60 -19.19
CA LEU A 505 32.75 15.72 -18.23
C LEU A 505 34.19 15.40 -18.65
N VAL A 506 34.44 15.18 -19.94
CA VAL A 506 35.80 14.95 -20.46
C VAL A 506 36.68 16.18 -20.25
N ALA A 507 36.16 17.38 -20.53
CA ALA A 507 36.87 18.63 -20.27
C ALA A 507 37.20 18.79 -18.78
N LEU A 508 36.23 18.49 -17.91
CA LEU A 508 36.40 18.54 -16.45
C LEU A 508 37.46 17.54 -15.96
N ILE A 509 37.43 16.29 -16.43
CA ILE A 509 38.40 15.24 -16.10
C ILE A 509 39.81 15.68 -16.50
N LYS A 510 39.98 16.18 -17.74
CA LYS A 510 41.26 16.66 -18.25
C LYS A 510 41.77 17.86 -17.46
N LYS A 511 40.91 18.86 -17.21
CA LYS A 511 41.28 20.10 -16.51
C LYS A 511 41.77 19.84 -15.08
N TYR A 512 41.15 18.89 -14.39
CA TYR A 512 41.50 18.55 -13.01
C TYR A 512 42.39 17.30 -12.88
N ASN A 513 42.92 16.79 -14.00
CA ASN A 513 43.81 15.63 -14.08
C ASN A 513 43.27 14.41 -13.29
N LYS A 514 41.96 14.16 -13.39
CA LYS A 514 41.31 13.03 -12.71
C LYS A 514 41.71 11.72 -13.37
N LYS A 515 42.12 10.74 -12.57
CA LYS A 515 42.45 9.38 -12.98
C LYS A 515 41.21 8.49 -12.94
N ASP A 516 41.32 7.31 -13.54
CA ASP A 516 40.26 6.29 -13.62
C ASP A 516 39.63 5.97 -12.25
N ASP A 517 40.45 5.87 -11.20
CA ASP A 517 40.01 5.54 -9.85
C ASP A 517 39.51 6.75 -9.05
N ASP A 518 39.67 7.97 -9.57
CA ASP A 518 39.20 9.17 -8.89
C ASP A 518 37.68 9.28 -8.99
N LEU A 519 37.09 9.91 -7.97
CA LEU A 519 35.68 10.29 -8.02
C LEU A 519 35.45 11.33 -9.11
N LEU A 520 34.39 11.15 -9.88
CA LEU A 520 34.03 12.09 -10.94
C LEU A 520 33.75 13.49 -10.35
N PHE A 521 33.15 13.55 -9.17
CA PHE A 521 32.88 14.79 -8.42
C PHE A 521 33.45 14.68 -7.00
N ASP A 522 34.11 15.73 -6.52
CA ASP A 522 34.74 15.67 -5.19
C ASP A 522 33.69 15.72 -4.07
N ARG A 523 33.92 14.94 -3.01
CA ARG A 523 33.07 14.97 -1.80
C ARG A 523 33.24 16.26 -0.99
N ASN A 524 34.30 17.01 -1.28
CA ASN A 524 34.74 18.18 -0.53
C ASN A 524 34.32 19.50 -1.18
N ILE A 525 33.46 19.49 -2.21
CA ILE A 525 32.74 20.71 -2.61
C ILE A 525 32.13 21.28 -1.32
N ARG A 526 32.39 22.56 -0.99
CA ARG A 526 31.95 23.15 0.27
C ARG A 526 30.47 22.84 0.49
N PHE A 527 30.13 22.55 1.75
CA PHE A 527 28.79 22.15 2.19
C PHE A 527 28.33 20.71 1.82
N PHE A 528 29.15 19.89 1.14
CA PHE A 528 28.85 18.47 0.87
C PHE A 528 29.42 17.47 1.88
N SER A 529 30.03 17.92 2.98
CA SER A 529 30.62 17.05 4.02
C SER A 529 29.64 16.05 4.66
N GLN A 530 28.32 16.19 4.42
CA GLN A 530 27.32 15.16 4.75
C GLN A 530 26.46 14.78 3.52
N PRO A 531 27.02 14.04 2.54
CA PRO A 531 26.36 13.73 1.25
C PRO A 531 25.03 12.97 1.40
N HIS A 532 24.83 12.35 2.56
CA HIS A 532 23.66 11.55 2.87
C HIS A 532 22.54 12.32 3.58
N LYS A 533 22.78 13.58 4.00
CA LYS A 533 21.78 14.38 4.73
C LYS A 533 21.21 15.54 3.93
N VAL A 534 21.96 16.09 2.97
CA VAL A 534 21.53 17.29 2.24
C VAL A 534 20.99 16.91 0.87
N ARG A 535 19.74 17.28 0.58
CA ARG A 535 19.23 17.22 -0.80
C ARG A 535 19.96 18.29 -1.63
N VAL A 536 20.31 18.02 -2.89
CA VAL A 536 20.87 19.05 -3.79
C VAL A 536 20.05 20.34 -3.75
N THR A 537 18.72 20.24 -3.68
CA THR A 537 17.83 21.39 -3.54
C THR A 537 18.01 22.18 -2.23
N GLU A 538 18.31 21.53 -1.11
CA GLU A 538 18.59 22.21 0.16
C GLU A 538 19.96 22.88 0.13
N PHE A 539 20.93 22.24 -0.53
CA PHE A 539 22.24 22.81 -0.78
C PHE A 539 22.15 24.09 -1.63
N LEU A 540 21.50 24.01 -2.79
CA LEU A 540 21.30 25.17 -3.68
C LEU A 540 20.59 26.31 -2.95
N LYS A 541 19.57 26.00 -2.13
CA LYS A 541 18.91 27.02 -1.29
C LYS A 541 19.84 27.67 -0.27
N LYS A 542 20.77 26.92 0.33
CA LYS A 542 21.75 27.48 1.28
C LYS A 542 22.75 28.41 0.59
N LEU A 543 23.04 28.16 -0.68
CA LEU A 543 23.79 29.07 -1.54
C LEU A 543 22.94 30.26 -2.04
N GLY A 544 21.70 30.42 -1.57
CA GLY A 544 20.81 31.47 -2.07
C GLY A 544 20.38 31.28 -3.53
N ILE A 545 20.65 30.12 -4.14
CA ILE A 545 20.25 29.83 -5.52
C ILE A 545 18.74 29.62 -5.54
N GLU A 546 18.08 30.47 -6.31
CA GLU A 546 16.65 30.45 -6.50
C GLU A 546 16.25 29.28 -7.40
N LEU A 547 15.40 28.40 -6.85
CA LEU A 547 14.92 27.21 -7.54
C LEU A 547 13.59 27.45 -8.29
N LYS A 548 13.10 28.68 -8.38
CA LYS A 548 11.79 29.00 -8.98
C LYS A 548 11.91 29.85 -10.22
#